data_AF-A0A9E1QU90-F1
#
_entry.id   AF-A0A9E1QU90-F1
#
_cell.length_a   1.000
_cell.length_b   1.000
_cell.length_c   1.000
_cell.angle_alpha   90.00
_cell.angle_beta   90.00
_cell.angle_gamma   90.00
#
_symmetry.space_group_name_H-M   'P 1'
#
loop_
_entity.id
_entity.type
_entity.pdbx_description
1 polymer ?
#
loop_
_entity_poly.entity_id
_entity_poly.type
_entity_poly.pdbx_seq_one_letter_code
_entity_poly.pdbx_strand_id
1 'polypeptide(L)'
;MLFNSYIFLFLFLPITLLGFHLIGKQGRHRVAIAWLVGSSLFFYGWWNPAYLSLLLFSIIFNYSVGISISNIFDGNLSKKAILITGIIVNLSLLGYFKYANFFIDNLNTLADTHIILREVILPLGISFFTFQQITYLVDAYNKKTKEYNFLHYCLFVTFFPQLIAGPIVHHREMLPQFTRDVIYRLRSKHLAVGITIFTLGLFKKVVLADGISV
;
A
#
# COMPACT_ATOMS: atom_id res chain seq x y z
N MET A 1 -11.13 -7.57 0.30
CA MET A 1 -12.48 -7.45 -0.31
C MET A 1 -12.33 -7.07 -1.78
N LEU A 2 -13.17 -7.58 -2.69
CA LEU A 2 -13.10 -7.23 -4.12
C LEU A 2 -13.83 -5.91 -4.42
N PHE A 3 -13.29 -5.10 -5.33
CA PHE A 3 -13.83 -3.80 -5.70
C PHE A 3 -15.21 -3.86 -6.40
N ASN A 4 -15.52 -4.98 -7.06
CA ASN A 4 -16.81 -5.22 -7.71
C ASN A 4 -17.83 -5.91 -6.78
N SER A 5 -17.49 -6.19 -5.51
CA SER A 5 -18.41 -6.85 -4.58
C SER A 5 -19.48 -5.91 -4.03
N TYR A 6 -20.68 -6.43 -3.76
CA TYR A 6 -21.77 -5.65 -3.15
C TYR A 6 -21.39 -5.06 -1.79
N ILE A 7 -20.62 -5.80 -0.99
CA ILE A 7 -20.12 -5.34 0.32
C ILE A 7 -19.21 -4.12 0.13
N PHE A 8 -18.35 -4.13 -0.89
CA PHE A 8 -17.52 -2.96 -1.21
C PHE A 8 -18.37 -1.76 -1.61
N LEU A 9 -19.27 -1.97 -2.57
CA LEU A 9 -20.04 -0.93 -3.24
C LEU A 9 -21.04 -0.23 -2.32
N PHE A 10 -21.79 -1.00 -1.54
CA PHE A 10 -22.94 -0.48 -0.79
C PHE A 10 -22.65 -0.27 0.70
N LEU A 11 -21.60 -0.89 1.24
CA LEU A 11 -21.30 -0.81 2.66
C LEU A 11 -19.95 -0.13 2.92
N PHE A 12 -18.85 -0.74 2.48
CA PHE A 12 -17.51 -0.24 2.81
C PHE A 12 -17.22 1.15 2.21
N LEU A 13 -17.46 1.34 0.90
CA LEU A 13 -17.13 2.60 0.22
C LEU A 13 -17.97 3.77 0.76
N PRO A 14 -19.30 3.68 0.91
CA PRO A 14 -20.10 4.76 1.50
C PRO A 14 -19.70 5.08 2.93
N ILE A 15 -19.49 4.06 3.78
CA ILE A 15 -19.08 4.26 5.17
C ILE A 15 -17.72 4.94 5.24
N THR A 16 -16.74 4.50 4.44
CA THR A 16 -15.40 5.08 4.41
C THR A 16 -15.44 6.54 3.97
N LEU A 17 -16.20 6.85 2.91
CA LEU A 17 -16.31 8.19 2.34
C LEU A 17 -17.06 9.15 3.28
N LEU A 18 -18.19 8.70 3.85
CA LEU A 18 -18.96 9.50 4.82
C LEU A 18 -18.13 9.76 6.07
N GLY A 19 -17.50 8.74 6.65
CA GLY A 19 -16.64 8.90 7.83
C GLY A 19 -15.52 9.91 7.59
N PHE A 20 -14.83 9.80 6.45
CA PHE A 20 -13.75 10.73 6.10
C PHE A 20 -14.23 12.18 6.00
N HIS A 21 -15.32 12.45 5.29
CA HIS A 21 -15.82 13.81 5.09
C HIS A 21 -16.52 14.40 6.32
N LEU A 22 -17.23 13.58 7.11
CA LEU A 22 -17.87 14.03 8.36
C LEU A 22 -16.82 14.46 9.40
N ILE A 23 -15.76 13.68 9.56
CA ILE A 23 -14.65 14.01 10.45
C ILE A 23 -13.86 15.21 9.89
N GLY A 24 -13.61 15.21 8.58
CA GLY A 24 -12.91 16.29 7.88
C GLY A 24 -13.62 17.65 8.00
N LYS A 25 -14.95 17.68 7.91
CA LYS A 25 -15.76 18.90 8.07
C LYS A 25 -15.61 19.54 9.45
N GLN A 26 -15.28 18.76 10.49
CA GLN A 26 -15.05 19.25 11.84
C GLN A 26 -13.64 19.84 12.05
N GLY A 27 -12.82 19.94 10.99
CA GLY A 27 -11.42 20.41 11.07
C GLY A 27 -10.46 19.39 11.69
N ARG A 28 -10.92 18.16 11.97
CA ARG A 28 -10.13 17.09 12.61
C ARG A 28 -9.34 16.28 11.57
N HIS A 29 -8.48 16.93 10.80
CA HIS A 29 -7.77 16.32 9.66
C HIS A 29 -6.96 15.07 10.04
N ARG A 30 -6.26 15.10 11.19
CA ARG A 30 -5.51 13.93 11.68
C ARG A 30 -6.41 12.71 11.92
N VAL A 31 -7.61 12.92 12.47
CA VAL A 31 -8.58 11.84 12.74
C VAL A 31 -9.17 11.32 11.43
N ALA A 32 -9.41 12.21 10.46
CA ALA A 32 -9.89 11.81 9.12
C ALA A 32 -8.84 10.95 8.39
N ILE A 33 -7.55 11.29 8.48
CA ILE A 33 -6.48 10.44 7.95
C ILE A 33 -6.42 9.10 8.70
N ALA A 34 -6.50 9.10 10.03
CA ALA A 34 -6.51 7.87 10.82
C ALA A 34 -7.68 6.96 10.45
N TRP A 35 -8.86 7.54 10.18
CA TRP A 35 -10.00 6.82 9.66
C TRP A 35 -9.72 6.15 8.31
N LEU A 36 -9.06 6.86 7.37
CA LEU A 36 -8.66 6.27 6.09
C LEU A 36 -7.63 5.15 6.25
N VAL A 37 -6.64 5.33 7.13
CA VAL A 37 -5.64 4.29 7.43
C VAL A 37 -6.34 3.06 8.02
N GLY A 38 -7.19 3.25 9.02
CA GLY A 38 -7.96 2.15 9.65
C GLY A 38 -8.86 1.42 8.65
N SER A 39 -9.60 2.18 7.83
CA SER A 39 -10.44 1.60 6.76
C SER A 39 -9.61 0.82 5.74
N SER A 40 -8.39 1.30 5.43
CA SER A 40 -7.52 0.63 4.47
C SER A 40 -6.87 -0.64 5.03
N LEU A 41 -6.46 -0.63 6.30
CA LEU A 41 -5.98 -1.81 7.01
C LEU A 41 -7.10 -2.86 7.13
N PHE A 42 -8.34 -2.43 7.42
CA PHE A 42 -9.50 -3.32 7.44
C PHE A 42 -9.75 -3.95 6.06
N PHE A 43 -9.68 -3.15 5.00
CA PHE A 43 -9.83 -3.65 3.63
C PHE A 43 -8.77 -4.70 3.26
N TYR A 44 -7.52 -4.48 3.67
CA TYR A 44 -6.42 -5.42 3.47
C TYR A 44 -6.62 -6.72 4.29
N GLY A 45 -6.90 -6.57 5.58
CA GLY A 45 -7.13 -7.68 6.51
C GLY A 45 -8.35 -8.54 6.17
N TRP A 46 -9.30 -8.01 5.38
CA TRP A 46 -10.47 -8.74 4.90
C TRP A 46 -10.12 -10.02 4.12
N TRP A 47 -8.97 -10.05 3.43
CA TRP A 47 -8.55 -11.25 2.69
C TRP A 47 -7.93 -12.29 3.62
N ASN A 48 -6.92 -11.89 4.40
CA ASN A 48 -6.29 -12.76 5.39
C ASN A 48 -5.62 -11.91 6.49
N PRO A 49 -6.14 -11.95 7.73
CA PRO A 49 -5.61 -11.18 8.84
C PRO A 49 -4.15 -11.50 9.20
N ALA A 50 -3.65 -12.71 8.94
CA ALA A 50 -2.28 -13.09 9.27
C ALA A 50 -1.25 -12.22 8.51
N TYR A 51 -1.55 -11.88 7.25
CA TYR A 51 -0.68 -11.02 6.44
C TYR A 51 -0.79 -9.54 6.78
N LEU A 52 -1.83 -9.12 7.52
CA LEU A 52 -1.90 -7.77 8.07
C LEU A 52 -0.73 -7.49 9.02
N SER A 53 -0.37 -8.48 9.86
CA SER A 53 0.79 -8.39 10.75
C SER A 53 2.10 -8.22 9.99
N LEU A 54 2.26 -8.94 8.86
CA LEU A 54 3.41 -8.79 7.96
C LEU A 54 3.50 -7.37 7.39
N LEU A 55 2.37 -6.83 6.91
CA LEU A 55 2.29 -5.47 6.39
C LEU A 55 2.64 -4.44 7.46
N LEU A 56 2.07 -4.57 8.66
CA LEU A 56 2.33 -3.65 9.78
C LEU A 56 3.81 -3.69 10.23
N PHE A 57 4.39 -4.88 10.35
CA PHE A 57 5.81 -5.02 10.66
C PHE A 57 6.69 -4.35 9.59
N SER A 58 6.36 -4.60 8.32
CA SER A 58 7.06 -4.01 7.19
C SER A 58 6.96 -2.48 7.17
N ILE A 59 5.80 -1.91 7.51
CA ILE A 59 5.60 -0.46 7.67
C ILE A 59 6.48 0.08 8.80
N ILE A 60 6.45 -0.52 9.99
CA ILE A 60 7.23 -0.06 11.14
C ILE A 60 8.73 -0.11 10.83
N PHE A 61 9.20 -1.22 10.25
CA PHE A 61 10.59 -1.40 9.85
C PHE A 61 11.03 -0.32 8.86
N ASN A 62 10.32 -0.17 7.74
CA ASN A 62 10.68 0.78 6.69
C ASN A 62 10.58 2.24 7.14
N TYR A 63 9.60 2.57 7.99
CA TYR A 63 9.51 3.90 8.58
C TYR A 63 10.72 4.21 9.47
N SER A 64 11.13 3.24 10.30
CA SER A 64 12.28 3.38 11.18
C SER A 64 13.57 3.57 10.39
N VAL A 65 13.79 2.74 9.36
CA VAL A 65 14.93 2.87 8.43
C VAL A 65 14.90 4.21 7.71
N GLY A 66 13.74 4.67 7.23
CA GLY A 66 13.59 5.96 6.56
C GLY A 66 13.95 7.15 7.47
N ILE A 67 13.52 7.13 8.73
CA ILE A 67 13.92 8.14 9.73
C ILE A 67 15.43 8.09 9.96
N SER A 68 16.01 6.90 10.17
CA SER A 68 17.45 6.75 10.37
C SER A 68 18.25 7.32 9.20
N ILE A 69 17.80 7.10 7.96
CA ILE A 69 18.44 7.67 6.75
C ILE A 69 18.32 9.21 6.74
N SER A 70 17.15 9.74 7.11
CA SER A 70 16.87 11.18 7.11
C SER A 70 17.71 11.95 8.15
N ASN A 71 18.00 11.34 9.29
CA ASN A 71 18.73 11.96 10.40
C ASN A 71 20.26 11.98 10.19
N ILE A 72 20.78 11.31 9.16
CA ILE A 72 22.22 11.24 8.88
C ILE A 72 22.62 12.35 7.89
N PHE A 73 23.70 13.07 8.22
CA PHE A 73 24.29 14.10 7.35
C PHE A 73 24.82 13.52 6.02
N ASP A 74 24.80 14.35 4.97
CA ASP A 74 25.27 13.93 3.65
C ASP A 74 26.79 13.68 3.66
N GLY A 75 27.23 12.65 2.93
CA GLY A 75 28.64 12.23 2.86
C GLY A 75 29.02 11.07 3.77
N ASN A 76 28.14 10.61 4.66
CA ASN A 76 28.41 9.47 5.52
C ASN A 76 28.11 8.13 4.81
N LEU A 77 29.12 7.25 4.73
CA LEU A 77 29.00 5.88 4.19
C LEU A 77 27.87 5.08 4.86
N SER A 78 27.61 5.34 6.14
CA SER A 78 26.54 4.69 6.91
C SER A 78 25.15 4.97 6.31
N LYS A 79 24.93 6.15 5.70
CA LYS A 79 23.64 6.50 5.08
C LYS A 79 23.32 5.59 3.89
N LYS A 80 24.32 5.35 3.04
CA LYS A 80 24.20 4.48 1.86
C LYS A 80 24.06 3.01 2.29
N ALA A 81 24.81 2.58 3.31
CA ALA A 81 24.71 1.23 3.85
C ALA A 81 23.30 0.94 4.40
N ILE A 82 22.72 1.85 5.19
CA ILE A 82 21.36 1.70 5.73
C ILE A 82 20.31 1.62 4.62
N LEU A 83 20.42 2.46 3.58
CA LEU A 83 19.54 2.37 2.41
C LEU A 83 19.64 1.00 1.72
N ILE A 84 20.86 0.55 1.44
CA ILE A 84 21.10 -0.74 0.78
C ILE A 84 20.52 -1.88 1.62
N THR A 85 20.77 -1.90 2.92
CA THR A 85 20.21 -2.90 3.84
C THR A 85 18.69 -2.88 3.83
N GLY A 86 18.07 -1.69 3.89
CA GLY A 86 16.61 -1.56 3.80
C GLY A 86 16.05 -2.12 2.49
N ILE A 87 16.69 -1.82 1.35
CA ILE A 87 16.29 -2.35 0.04
C ILE A 87 16.46 -3.88 0.00
N ILE A 88 17.58 -4.41 0.48
CA ILE A 88 17.84 -5.86 0.53
C ILE A 88 16.76 -6.56 1.35
N VAL A 89 16.40 -6.05 2.53
CA VAL A 89 15.35 -6.69 3.37
C VAL A 89 14.01 -6.72 2.64
N ASN A 90 13.62 -5.62 1.99
CA ASN A 90 12.39 -5.55 1.19
C ASN A 90 12.39 -6.54 0.01
N LEU A 91 13.47 -6.58 -0.75
CA LEU A 91 13.62 -7.48 -1.90
C LEU A 91 13.73 -8.94 -1.48
N SER A 92 14.37 -9.25 -0.35
CA SER A 92 14.44 -10.60 0.21
C SER A 92 13.07 -11.09 0.64
N LEU A 93 12.27 -10.25 1.29
CA LEU A 93 10.89 -10.57 1.67
C LEU A 93 10.04 -10.85 0.43
N LEU A 94 10.11 -9.99 -0.58
CA LEU A 94 9.42 -10.20 -1.86
C LEU A 94 9.91 -11.47 -2.57
N GLY A 95 11.23 -11.70 -2.57
CA GLY A 95 11.89 -12.85 -3.16
C GLY A 95 11.39 -14.16 -2.55
N TYR A 96 11.35 -14.22 -1.22
CA TYR A 96 10.83 -15.36 -0.46
C TYR A 96 9.37 -15.65 -0.84
N PHE A 97 8.46 -14.69 -0.66
CA PHE A 97 7.03 -14.96 -0.88
C PHE A 97 6.68 -15.26 -2.33
N LYS A 98 7.41 -14.67 -3.29
CA LYS A 98 7.09 -14.80 -4.71
C LYS A 98 7.78 -15.99 -5.38
N TYR A 99 8.98 -16.35 -4.95
CA TYR A 99 9.82 -17.32 -5.67
C TYR A 99 10.22 -18.55 -4.84
N ALA A 100 9.93 -18.62 -3.53
CA ALA A 100 10.34 -19.77 -2.70
C ALA A 100 9.88 -21.12 -3.27
N ASN A 101 8.60 -21.25 -3.63
CA ASN A 101 8.07 -22.49 -4.21
C ASN A 101 8.79 -22.81 -5.54
N PHE A 102 8.91 -21.82 -6.44
CA PHE A 102 9.62 -21.99 -7.71
C PHE A 102 11.06 -22.47 -7.52
N PHE A 103 11.83 -21.88 -6.61
CA PHE A 103 13.22 -22.29 -6.36
C PHE A 103 13.30 -23.73 -5.84
N ILE A 104 12.41 -24.13 -4.93
CA ILE A 104 12.42 -25.46 -4.36
C ILE A 104 11.96 -26.52 -5.36
N ASP A 105 10.96 -26.21 -6.18
CA ASP A 105 10.50 -27.13 -7.24
C ASP A 105 11.62 -27.39 -8.26
N ASN A 106 12.41 -26.37 -8.61
CA ASN A 106 13.57 -26.53 -9.49
C ASN A 106 14.71 -27.31 -8.82
N LEU A 107 14.97 -27.08 -7.53
CA LEU A 107 15.99 -27.85 -6.80
C LEU A 107 15.60 -29.32 -6.67
N ASN A 108 14.33 -29.61 -6.37
CA ASN A 108 13.82 -30.97 -6.28
C ASN A 108 13.92 -31.70 -7.62
N THR A 109 13.66 -31.03 -8.75
CA THR A 109 13.80 -31.65 -10.08
C THR A 109 15.25 -31.83 -10.51
N LEU A 110 16.17 -30.94 -10.14
CA LEU A 110 17.60 -31.01 -10.53
C LEU A 110 18.43 -31.93 -9.64
N ALA A 111 18.16 -31.96 -8.34
CA ALA A 111 18.93 -32.70 -7.34
C ALA A 111 18.27 -34.03 -6.92
N ASP A 112 17.13 -34.37 -7.54
CA ASP A 112 16.29 -35.53 -7.21
C ASP A 112 15.96 -35.60 -5.69
N THR A 113 15.80 -34.43 -5.09
CA THR A 113 15.44 -34.27 -3.67
C THR A 113 13.93 -34.17 -3.49
N HIS A 114 13.43 -34.61 -2.33
CA HIS A 114 12.02 -34.49 -1.95
C HIS A 114 11.83 -33.48 -0.82
N ILE A 115 12.30 -32.24 -1.02
CA ILE A 115 12.07 -31.17 -0.05
C ILE A 115 10.61 -30.72 -0.18
N ILE A 116 9.76 -31.14 0.76
CA ILE A 116 8.37 -30.69 0.83
C ILE A 116 8.34 -29.35 1.56
N LEU A 117 8.33 -28.25 0.81
CA LEU A 117 8.01 -26.95 1.40
C LEU A 117 6.49 -26.81 1.48
N ARG A 118 5.99 -26.33 2.64
CA ARG A 118 4.58 -25.91 2.75
C ARG A 118 4.37 -24.74 1.79
N GLU A 119 3.37 -24.84 0.91
CA GLU A 119 3.07 -23.81 -0.09
C GLU A 119 3.06 -22.42 0.54
N VAL A 120 4.03 -21.60 0.14
CA VAL A 120 4.09 -20.22 0.59
C VAL A 120 2.98 -19.44 -0.11
N ILE A 121 1.92 -19.10 0.64
CA ILE A 121 0.82 -18.30 0.11
C ILE A 121 1.32 -16.86 -0.07
N LEU A 122 1.17 -16.33 -1.29
CA LEU A 122 1.59 -14.99 -1.64
C LEU A 122 0.63 -13.95 -1.01
N PRO A 123 1.14 -13.00 -0.20
CA PRO A 123 0.31 -11.92 0.33
C PRO A 123 -0.20 -11.04 -0.80
N LEU A 124 -1.48 -10.68 -0.75
CA LEU A 124 -2.07 -9.74 -1.69
C LEU A 124 -1.27 -8.42 -1.66
N GLY A 125 -0.97 -7.87 -2.84
CA GLY A 125 -0.31 -6.56 -2.96
C GLY A 125 1.16 -6.50 -2.49
N ILE A 126 1.82 -7.64 -2.18
CA ILE A 126 3.21 -7.66 -1.68
C ILE A 126 4.17 -6.86 -2.55
N SER A 127 4.15 -7.10 -3.86
CA SER A 127 4.98 -6.35 -4.80
C SER A 127 4.75 -4.84 -4.69
N PHE A 128 3.50 -4.39 -4.60
CA PHE A 128 3.15 -2.98 -4.58
C PHE A 128 3.64 -2.28 -3.32
N PHE A 129 3.32 -2.81 -2.13
CA PHE A 129 3.78 -2.16 -0.91
C PHE A 129 5.30 -2.24 -0.76
N THR A 130 5.94 -3.32 -1.22
CA THR A 130 7.42 -3.43 -1.22
C THR A 130 8.04 -2.34 -2.11
N PHE A 131 7.56 -2.14 -3.33
CA PHE A 131 8.10 -1.08 -4.20
C PHE A 131 7.80 0.32 -3.67
N GLN A 132 6.61 0.57 -3.13
CA GLN A 132 6.29 1.85 -2.48
C GLN A 132 7.21 2.15 -1.29
N GLN A 133 7.50 1.14 -0.46
CA GLN A 133 8.42 1.27 0.66
C GLN A 133 9.85 1.54 0.21
N ILE A 134 10.33 0.84 -0.83
CA ILE A 134 11.64 1.12 -1.44
C ILE A 134 11.68 2.55 -2.00
N THR A 135 10.64 2.99 -2.72
CA THR A 135 10.53 4.36 -3.22
C THR A 135 10.60 5.37 -2.08
N TYR A 136 9.94 5.11 -0.96
CA TYR A 136 10.04 5.94 0.23
C TYR A 136 11.46 6.00 0.80
N LEU A 137 12.16 4.87 0.92
CA LEU A 137 13.56 4.85 1.40
C LEU A 137 14.48 5.66 0.47
N VAL A 138 14.30 5.54 -0.85
CA VAL A 138 15.07 6.30 -1.84
C VAL A 138 14.74 7.79 -1.79
N ASP A 139 13.46 8.16 -1.61
CA ASP A 139 13.04 9.55 -1.45
C ASP A 139 13.61 10.14 -0.14
N ALA A 140 13.66 9.36 0.94
CA ALA A 140 14.28 9.74 2.22
C ALA A 140 15.80 9.93 2.09
N TYR A 141 16.48 9.04 1.38
CA TYR A 141 17.90 9.17 1.07
C TYR A 141 18.22 10.46 0.30
N ASN A 142 17.38 10.79 -0.68
CA ASN A 142 17.52 11.99 -1.50
C ASN A 142 17.06 13.28 -0.80
N LYS A 143 16.65 13.23 0.49
CA LYS A 143 16.07 14.36 1.23
C LYS A 143 14.86 14.99 0.53
N LYS A 144 14.15 14.21 -0.29
CA LYS A 144 12.94 14.63 -1.02
C LYS A 144 11.67 14.44 -0.18
N THR A 145 11.74 13.64 0.87
CA THR A 145 10.68 13.54 1.87
C THR A 145 10.76 14.75 2.81
N LYS A 146 9.78 15.66 2.74
CA LYS A 146 9.50 16.55 3.87
C LYS A 146 9.09 15.69 5.07
N GLU A 147 9.36 16.15 6.29
CA GLU A 147 8.99 15.46 7.53
C GLU A 147 7.48 15.18 7.58
N TYR A 148 7.06 14.00 7.15
CA TYR A 148 5.68 13.57 7.24
C TYR A 148 5.55 12.55 8.37
N ASN A 149 4.65 12.87 9.31
CA ASN A 149 4.34 12.06 10.48
C ASN A 149 4.01 10.60 10.09
N PHE A 150 4.31 9.63 10.96
CA PHE A 150 4.06 8.20 10.79
C PHE A 150 2.69 7.89 10.20
N LEU A 151 1.65 8.61 10.62
CA LEU A 151 0.29 8.44 10.11
C LEU A 151 0.16 8.67 8.59
N HIS A 152 0.86 9.65 8.04
CA HIS A 152 0.88 9.91 6.60
C HIS A 152 1.64 8.82 5.85
N TYR A 153 2.74 8.34 6.42
CA TYR A 153 3.47 7.21 5.87
C TYR A 153 2.59 5.95 5.84
N CYS A 154 1.87 5.65 6.93
CA CYS A 154 0.89 4.57 6.96
C CYS A 154 -0.18 4.75 5.88
N LEU A 155 -0.72 5.95 5.70
CA LEU A 155 -1.69 6.22 4.64
C LEU A 155 -1.09 5.93 3.27
N PHE A 156 0.12 6.42 2.98
CA PHE A 156 0.80 6.23 1.70
C PHE A 156 0.93 4.74 1.33
N VAL A 157 1.38 3.91 2.27
CA VAL A 157 1.58 2.47 2.03
C VAL A 157 0.25 1.73 1.98
N THR A 158 -0.70 2.07 2.85
CA THR A 158 -1.91 1.24 3.04
C THR A 158 -3.08 1.65 2.19
N PHE A 159 -3.06 2.81 1.51
CA PHE A 159 -4.24 3.37 0.85
C PHE A 159 -4.96 2.37 -0.06
N PHE A 160 -6.13 1.91 0.37
CA PHE A 160 -6.79 0.75 -0.24
C PHE A 160 -7.06 0.85 -1.75
N PRO A 161 -7.36 2.03 -2.35
CA PRO A 161 -7.55 2.12 -3.79
C PRO A 161 -6.28 1.79 -4.58
N GLN A 162 -5.10 1.94 -3.97
CA GLN A 162 -3.81 1.75 -4.63
C GLN A 162 -3.12 0.45 -4.19
N LEU A 163 -3.34 -0.01 -2.96
CA LEU A 163 -2.57 -1.09 -2.31
C LEU A 163 -2.49 -2.42 -3.10
N ILE A 164 -3.54 -2.78 -3.85
CA ILE A 164 -3.59 -4.06 -4.57
C ILE A 164 -3.04 -3.96 -6.00
N ALA A 165 -3.42 -2.91 -6.73
CA ALA A 165 -3.19 -2.82 -8.18
C ALA A 165 -3.22 -1.38 -8.72
N GLY A 166 -2.95 -0.37 -7.89
CA GLY A 166 -2.87 1.01 -8.36
C GLY A 166 -1.52 1.33 -9.02
N PRO A 167 -1.41 2.45 -9.74
CA PRO A 167 -0.11 2.91 -10.26
C PRO A 167 0.89 3.07 -9.11
N ILE A 168 2.18 2.83 -9.36
CA ILE A 168 3.24 3.12 -8.38
C ILE A 168 3.39 4.64 -8.34
N VAL A 169 2.91 5.26 -7.26
CA VAL A 169 2.92 6.73 -7.08
C VAL A 169 4.00 7.07 -6.07
N HIS A 170 4.72 8.16 -6.31
CA HIS A 170 5.71 8.64 -5.36
C HIS A 170 5.05 9.28 -4.15
N HIS A 171 5.68 9.11 -2.98
CA HIS A 171 5.23 9.70 -1.73
C HIS A 171 5.04 11.24 -1.83
N ARG A 172 5.91 11.90 -2.61
CA ARG A 172 5.85 13.35 -2.87
C ARG A 172 4.63 13.81 -3.67
N GLU A 173 3.99 12.92 -4.42
CA GLU A 173 2.87 13.27 -5.30
C GLU A 173 1.52 13.07 -4.59
N MET A 174 1.44 12.05 -3.74
CA MET A 174 0.21 11.64 -3.06
C MET A 174 -0.04 12.49 -1.80
N LEU A 175 0.94 12.60 -0.90
CA LEU A 175 0.72 13.23 0.41
C LEU A 175 0.37 14.73 0.37
N PRO A 176 0.95 15.58 -0.50
CA PRO A 176 0.58 16.99 -0.54
C PRO A 176 -0.88 17.25 -0.94
N GLN A 177 -1.60 16.23 -1.39
CA GLN A 177 -3.02 16.32 -1.63
C GLN A 177 -3.78 16.31 -0.29
N PHE A 178 -3.41 15.43 0.63
CA PHE A 178 -4.05 15.30 1.96
C PHE A 178 -3.73 16.44 2.92
N THR A 179 -2.75 17.29 2.61
CA THR A 179 -2.49 18.52 3.37
C THR A 179 -3.40 19.68 2.95
N ARG A 180 -4.14 19.56 1.83
CA ARG A 180 -5.05 20.61 1.36
C ARG A 180 -6.42 20.47 2.00
N ASP A 181 -6.87 21.50 2.71
CA ASP A 181 -8.20 21.56 3.35
C ASP A 181 -9.36 21.25 2.40
N VAL A 182 -9.15 21.56 1.11
CA VAL A 182 -10.15 21.37 0.07
C VAL A 182 -10.49 19.90 -0.22
N ILE A 183 -9.69 18.94 0.28
CA ILE A 183 -9.99 17.50 0.17
C ILE A 183 -10.98 17.05 1.26
N TYR A 184 -11.01 17.71 2.41
CA TYR A 184 -11.87 17.33 3.54
C TYR A 184 -13.31 17.80 3.40
N ARG A 185 -13.60 18.64 2.39
CA ARG A 185 -14.95 19.14 2.10
C ARG A 185 -15.53 18.37 0.91
N LEU A 186 -16.73 17.82 1.12
CA LEU A 186 -17.46 17.13 0.06
C LEU A 186 -17.85 18.14 -1.03
N ARG A 187 -17.32 17.95 -2.23
CA ARG A 187 -17.63 18.77 -3.41
C ARG A 187 -18.36 17.95 -4.44
N SER A 188 -19.55 18.39 -4.84
CA SER A 188 -20.39 17.69 -5.81
C SER A 188 -19.66 17.41 -7.13
N LYS A 189 -18.78 18.32 -7.57
CA LYS A 189 -17.94 18.11 -8.76
C LYS A 189 -16.99 16.91 -8.61
N HIS A 190 -16.33 16.76 -7.47
CA HIS A 190 -15.42 15.64 -7.24
C HIS A 190 -16.17 14.33 -7.08
N LEU A 191 -17.32 14.36 -6.42
CA LEU A 191 -18.19 13.20 -6.27
C LEU A 191 -18.71 12.72 -7.63
N ALA A 192 -19.20 13.63 -8.48
CA ALA A 192 -19.66 13.32 -9.82
C ALA A 192 -18.54 12.70 -10.67
N VAL A 193 -17.36 13.33 -10.70
CA VAL A 193 -16.19 12.78 -11.44
C VAL A 193 -15.79 11.40 -10.90
N GLY A 194 -15.75 11.23 -9.57
CA GLY A 194 -15.41 9.97 -8.92
C GLY A 194 -16.38 8.86 -9.26
N ILE A 195 -17.70 9.11 -9.15
CA ILE A 195 -18.75 8.15 -9.51
C ILE A 195 -18.64 7.79 -10.99
N THR A 196 -18.49 8.78 -11.90
CA THR A 196 -18.35 8.50 -13.34
C THR A 196 -17.16 7.62 -13.66
N ILE A 197 -15.96 7.94 -13.14
CA ILE A 197 -14.75 7.13 -13.37
C ILE A 197 -14.93 5.72 -12.78
N PHE A 198 -15.49 5.64 -11.57
CA PHE A 198 -15.71 4.38 -10.89
C PHE A 198 -16.70 3.48 -11.63
N THR A 199 -17.84 4.02 -12.07
CA THR A 199 -18.86 3.29 -12.85
C THR A 199 -18.30 2.83 -14.19
N LEU A 200 -17.54 3.67 -14.89
CA LEU A 200 -16.86 3.28 -16.14
C LEU A 200 -15.84 2.15 -15.92
N GLY A 201 -15.06 2.23 -14.83
CA GLY A 201 -14.13 1.17 -14.44
C GLY A 201 -14.84 -0.14 -14.10
N LEU A 202 -15.94 -0.06 -13.34
CA LEU A 202 -16.76 -1.21 -12.96
C LEU A 202 -17.38 -1.88 -14.19
N PHE A 203 -17.91 -1.09 -15.14
CA PHE A 203 -18.43 -1.61 -16.41
C PHE A 203 -17.35 -2.34 -17.21
N LYS A 204 -16.17 -1.72 -17.38
CA LYS A 204 -15.05 -2.35 -18.08
C LYS A 204 -14.61 -3.66 -17.40
N LYS A 205 -14.62 -3.70 -16.06
CA LYS A 205 -14.22 -4.90 -15.32
C LYS A 205 -15.27 -6.01 -15.43
N VAL A 206 -16.52 -5.74 -15.06
CA VAL A 206 -17.56 -6.76 -14.92
C VAL A 206 -18.13 -7.18 -16.27
N VAL A 207 -18.34 -6.25 -17.20
CA VAL A 207 -19.01 -6.55 -18.48
C VAL A 207 -18.01 -6.98 -19.54
N LEU A 208 -16.90 -6.26 -19.70
CA LEU A 208 -15.92 -6.56 -20.75
C LEU A 208 -14.90 -7.60 -20.28
N ALA A 209 -14.14 -7.30 -19.23
CA ALA A 209 -13.03 -8.16 -18.84
C ALA A 209 -13.51 -9.51 -18.29
N ASP A 210 -14.43 -9.52 -17.34
CA ASP A 210 -14.96 -10.75 -16.75
C ASP A 210 -15.87 -11.50 -17.76
N GLY A 211 -16.50 -10.80 -18.69
CA GLY A 211 -17.29 -11.41 -19.79
C GLY A 211 -16.43 -12.06 -20.90
N ILE A 212 -15.22 -11.56 -21.14
CA ILE A 212 -14.26 -12.12 -22.11
C ILE A 212 -13.35 -13.17 -21.47
N SER A 213 -13.19 -13.12 -20.13
CA SER A 213 -12.44 -14.09 -19.33
C SER A 213 -13.17 -15.45 -19.30
N VAL A 214 -13.18 -16.15 -20.43
CA VAL A 214 -13.56 -17.57 -20.54
C VAL A 214 -12.46 -18.44 -19.98
#